data_AF-A0A1C1CCY9-F1
#
_entry.id   AF-A0A1C1CCY9-F1
#
_cell.length_a   1.000
_cell.length_b   1.000
_cell.length_c   1.000
_cell.angle_alpha   90.00
_cell.angle_beta   90.00
_cell.angle_gamma   90.00
#
_symmetry.space_group_name_H-M   'P 1'
#
loop_
_entity.id
_entity.type
_entity.pdbx_description
1 polymer ?
#
loop_
_entity_poly.entity_id
_entity_poly.type
_entity_poly.pdbx_seq_one_letter_code
_entity_poly.pdbx_strand_id
1 'polypeptide(L)'
;MPYAIETKKRKFDRILEALTDNAASPAGSPSRSSVNSRNNTSTTSLTQDTASDSSKRRRIAPIATAANPTTPPSNDLTGHYLPSSRPAFLQRLETFRYVTKWHVPSTDPINAAAWAKRGWTCVDTDTVACGVCKERLYVNLSVDSEMLKAKKQEGEAIGDEEAAEDEEEDFAISSEVYDNMVRRYQDMIVTAHAESCLWRKRGCDPSIQRIEGLLNTHSTLSGLRSRYDSLMSHPEEIPLVESLPSTTFVDPDELDQFQSNTGETPDIHALRLAICGWERKTEDVIECRHCFRSLGLWLYRGDAPAIGKLDAVENHLEYCPWRLAEAQDTEVQLPRSSGSIEEVVSQKERVPGWVLVYLAIAKNNRQRRPRPPASVAASEPASSRVSDESMTSQQREKKMKDLLKRIKEIKKPFNVKGLLKRKEKTKT
;
A
#
# COMPACT_ATOMS: atom_id res chain seq x y z
N MET A 1 23.70 -0.08 2.81
CA MET A 1 23.28 1.30 2.40
C MET A 1 21.77 1.63 2.51
N PRO A 2 20.79 0.74 2.84
CA PRO A 2 19.36 1.13 2.84
C PRO A 2 18.91 1.94 4.08
N TYR A 3 19.56 1.77 5.24
CA TYR A 3 19.12 2.37 6.50
C TYR A 3 19.29 3.92 6.59
N ALA A 4 20.31 4.46 5.90
CA ALA A 4 20.53 5.91 5.83
C ALA A 4 19.45 6.61 4.98
N ILE A 5 18.91 5.91 3.98
CA ILE A 5 17.81 6.40 3.15
C ILE A 5 16.52 6.38 3.99
N GLU A 6 16.27 5.30 4.73
CA GLU A 6 15.13 5.13 5.63
C GLU A 6 15.03 6.27 6.67
N THR A 7 16.14 6.58 7.35
CA THR A 7 16.18 7.64 8.38
C THR A 7 15.99 9.04 7.82
N LYS A 8 16.57 9.35 6.65
CA LYS A 8 16.30 10.63 5.97
C LYS A 8 14.84 10.72 5.56
N LYS A 9 14.26 9.65 4.97
CA LYS A 9 12.84 9.56 4.59
C LYS A 9 11.89 9.93 5.73
N ARG A 10 12.17 9.44 6.94
CA ARG A 10 11.31 9.61 8.14
C ARG A 10 11.21 11.06 8.64
N LYS A 11 12.29 11.85 8.56
CA LYS A 11 12.23 13.28 8.97
C LYS A 11 11.33 14.09 8.05
N PHE A 12 11.25 13.72 6.77
CA PHE A 12 10.42 14.40 5.77
C PHE A 12 8.96 14.01 5.84
N ASP A 13 8.65 12.76 6.19
CA ASP A 13 7.26 12.31 6.36
C ASP A 13 6.51 13.15 7.40
N ARG A 14 7.20 13.61 8.45
CA ARG A 14 6.63 14.56 9.44
C ARG A 14 6.19 15.89 8.81
N ILE A 15 6.94 16.38 7.81
CA ILE A 15 6.62 17.62 7.09
C ILE A 15 5.44 17.38 6.15
N LEU A 16 5.39 16.23 5.47
CA LEU A 16 4.27 15.85 4.60
C LEU A 16 2.95 15.80 5.37
N GLU A 17 2.97 15.18 6.54
CA GLU A 17 1.80 15.09 7.43
C GLU A 17 1.27 16.48 7.80
N ALA A 18 2.16 17.40 8.21
CA ALA A 18 1.80 18.77 8.56
C ALA A 18 1.20 19.57 7.39
N LEU A 19 1.69 19.37 6.17
CA LEU A 19 1.14 20.00 4.97
C LEU A 19 -0.25 19.46 4.63
N THR A 20 -0.45 18.15 4.77
CA THR A 20 -1.74 17.51 4.46
C THR A 20 -2.82 17.78 5.52
N ASP A 21 -2.47 17.89 6.80
CA ASP A 21 -3.44 18.20 7.86
C ASP A 21 -3.93 19.66 7.77
N ASN A 22 -3.08 20.58 7.31
CA ASN A 22 -3.46 21.96 7.02
C ASN A 22 -4.38 22.07 5.78
N ALA A 23 -4.19 21.22 4.77
CA ALA A 23 -5.03 21.20 3.57
C ALA A 23 -6.42 20.56 3.79
N ALA A 24 -6.54 19.67 4.78
CA ALA A 24 -7.79 18.98 5.11
C ALA A 24 -8.74 19.79 6.02
N SER A 25 -8.33 20.98 6.48
CA SER A 25 -9.18 21.88 7.26
C SER A 25 -10.09 22.69 6.32
N PRO A 26 -11.43 22.68 6.52
CA PRO A 26 -12.33 23.45 5.66
C PRO A 26 -12.05 24.95 5.83
N ALA A 27 -11.82 25.61 4.70
CA ALA A 27 -11.62 27.06 4.60
C ALA A 27 -12.73 27.81 5.36
N GLY A 28 -12.35 28.48 6.44
CA GLY A 28 -13.27 29.19 7.32
C GLY A 28 -12.60 30.37 8.03
N SER A 29 -12.73 31.54 7.40
CA SER A 29 -12.65 32.90 7.97
C SER A 29 -11.28 33.59 8.04
N PRO A 30 -11.09 34.72 7.34
CA PRO A 30 -9.96 35.62 7.57
C PRO A 30 -10.29 36.60 8.70
N SER A 31 -9.39 36.83 9.64
CA SER A 31 -9.43 38.05 10.46
C SER A 31 -8.04 38.47 10.91
N ARG A 32 -7.70 39.68 10.48
CA ARG A 32 -6.58 40.55 10.90
C ARG A 32 -6.38 40.50 12.42
N SER A 33 -5.17 40.58 12.97
CA SER A 33 -4.45 41.85 13.16
C SER A 33 -3.04 41.60 13.75
N SER A 34 -2.11 42.49 13.40
CA SER A 34 -0.82 42.81 14.04
C SER A 34 -0.86 42.73 15.58
N VAL A 35 0.24 42.52 16.34
CA VAL A 35 1.46 43.33 16.41
C VAL A 35 2.54 42.61 17.22
N ASN A 36 3.79 42.78 16.78
CA ASN A 36 5.07 42.88 17.50
C ASN A 36 5.42 42.02 18.73
N SER A 37 6.51 41.29 18.49
CA SER A 37 7.51 40.76 19.40
C SER A 37 8.32 41.87 20.09
N ARG A 38 8.59 41.72 21.42
CA ARG A 38 9.94 41.64 22.03
C ARG A 38 10.01 42.12 23.49
N ASN A 39 10.76 41.30 24.25
CA ASN A 39 11.66 41.62 25.35
C ASN A 39 11.10 41.89 26.76
N ASN A 40 11.40 40.95 27.67
CA ASN A 40 12.53 41.01 28.62
C ASN A 40 12.17 40.52 30.03
N THR A 41 12.86 39.45 30.39
CA THR A 41 13.10 38.87 31.72
C THR A 41 14.08 39.70 32.56
N SER A 42 13.77 39.85 33.85
CA SER A 42 14.69 40.09 34.98
C SER A 42 14.03 39.44 36.22
N THR A 43 14.44 38.24 36.67
CA THR A 43 15.49 37.90 37.67
C THR A 43 15.25 38.36 39.11
N THR A 44 15.46 37.38 40.02
CA THR A 44 15.75 37.46 41.48
C THR A 44 14.55 37.57 42.45
N SER A 45 14.49 36.97 43.64
CA SER A 45 15.00 35.73 44.28
C SER A 45 14.71 35.85 45.80
N LEU A 46 14.47 34.72 46.49
CA LEU A 46 14.48 34.54 47.98
C LEU A 46 13.33 35.25 48.77
N THR A 47 12.71 34.74 49.85
CA THR A 47 12.93 33.61 50.77
C THR A 47 11.70 33.45 51.69
N GLN A 48 11.40 32.20 52.06
CA GLN A 48 10.98 31.67 53.37
C GLN A 48 9.73 32.15 54.15
N ASP A 49 9.02 31.11 54.61
CA ASP A 49 8.46 30.90 55.95
C ASP A 49 6.97 31.16 56.26
N THR A 50 6.26 30.02 56.33
CA THR A 50 5.43 29.52 57.44
C THR A 50 4.02 30.08 57.72
N ALA A 51 3.18 29.10 58.07
CA ALA A 51 1.98 29.18 58.91
C ALA A 51 0.66 29.69 58.30
N SER A 52 -0.19 28.71 57.98
CA SER A 52 -1.55 28.53 58.52
C SER A 52 -2.51 29.73 58.53
N ASP A 53 -3.58 29.62 57.73
CA ASP A 53 -4.98 29.47 58.18
C ASP A 53 -5.98 30.12 57.20
N SER A 54 -7.04 29.35 56.94
CA SER A 54 -8.38 29.70 56.48
C SER A 54 -8.61 30.99 55.69
N SER A 55 -9.01 30.85 54.42
CA SER A 55 -10.41 31.12 54.02
C SER A 55 -10.60 31.22 52.51
N LYS A 56 -11.67 30.55 52.04
CA LYS A 56 -12.56 30.98 50.95
C LYS A 56 -11.94 31.15 49.56
N ARG A 57 -12.07 30.10 48.71
CA ARG A 57 -12.84 30.21 47.45
C ARG A 57 -12.96 28.87 46.70
N ARG A 58 -14.21 28.41 46.63
CA ARG A 58 -14.90 27.74 45.50
C ARG A 58 -14.13 26.66 44.74
N ARG A 59 -14.33 25.41 45.18
CA ARG A 59 -14.20 24.21 44.34
C ARG A 59 -15.56 23.95 43.69
N ILE A 60 -15.66 24.13 42.37
CA ILE A 60 -16.81 23.70 41.57
C ILE A 60 -16.41 22.39 40.89
N ALA A 61 -17.10 21.32 41.26
CA ALA A 61 -17.22 20.12 40.43
C ALA A 61 -18.43 20.28 39.52
N PRO A 62 -18.38 19.82 38.26
CA PRO A 62 -19.56 19.33 37.55
C PRO A 62 -19.45 17.79 37.47
N ILE A 63 -20.30 17.03 38.15
CA ILE A 63 -21.64 16.64 37.71
C ILE A 63 -21.64 16.16 36.25
N ALA A 64 -21.89 14.86 36.10
CA ALA A 64 -22.17 14.18 34.87
C ALA A 64 -23.36 14.81 34.15
N THR A 65 -23.19 15.20 32.89
CA THR A 65 -24.27 15.36 31.92
C THR A 65 -23.76 15.06 30.53
N ALA A 66 -24.49 14.15 29.88
CA ALA A 66 -24.32 13.68 28.54
C ALA A 66 -24.43 14.81 27.51
N ALA A 67 -23.48 14.85 26.56
CA ALA A 67 -23.66 15.43 25.23
C ALA A 67 -22.48 15.01 24.34
N ASN A 68 -22.58 13.83 23.73
CA ASN A 68 -21.75 13.50 22.57
C ASN A 68 -22.25 14.33 21.38
N PRO A 69 -21.39 15.06 20.65
CA PRO A 69 -21.76 15.58 19.34
C PRO A 69 -21.80 14.39 18.38
N THR A 70 -23.00 14.06 17.91
CA THR A 70 -23.26 13.10 16.84
C THR A 70 -22.54 13.57 15.57
N THR A 71 -21.32 13.08 15.38
CA THR A 71 -20.66 12.99 14.07
C THR A 71 -21.44 11.97 13.24
N PRO A 72 -21.60 12.17 11.91
CA PRO A 72 -22.30 11.20 11.07
C PRO A 72 -21.61 9.83 11.22
N PRO A 73 -22.33 8.69 11.07
CA PRO A 73 -21.73 7.39 11.23
C PRO A 73 -20.63 7.22 10.18
N SER A 74 -19.39 7.48 10.56
CA SER A 74 -18.25 6.92 9.88
C SER A 74 -18.44 5.41 9.98
N ASN A 75 -18.49 4.74 8.83
CA ASN A 75 -18.51 3.28 8.76
C ASN A 75 -17.13 2.76 9.19
N ASP A 76 -16.78 2.95 10.47
CA ASP A 76 -15.55 2.49 11.08
C ASP A 76 -15.68 0.99 11.35
N LEU A 77 -15.01 0.20 10.51
CA LEU A 77 -14.98 -1.25 10.58
C LEU A 77 -13.83 -1.75 11.46
N THR A 78 -12.97 -0.87 11.97
CA THR A 78 -11.77 -1.25 12.75
C THR A 78 -12.12 -1.92 14.08
N GLY A 79 -13.30 -1.61 14.64
CA GLY A 79 -13.84 -2.19 15.86
C GLY A 79 -14.36 -3.63 15.74
N HIS A 80 -14.55 -4.14 14.52
CA HIS A 80 -15.25 -5.41 14.26
C HIS A 80 -14.29 -6.55 13.90
N TYR A 81 -14.66 -7.79 14.25
CA TYR A 81 -13.98 -8.98 13.75
C TYR A 81 -14.40 -9.30 12.31
N LEU A 82 -13.65 -8.78 11.34
CA LEU A 82 -13.91 -8.96 9.91
C LEU A 82 -12.63 -9.42 9.18
N PRO A 83 -12.17 -10.67 9.39
CA PRO A 83 -10.89 -11.18 8.85
C PRO A 83 -10.89 -11.35 7.32
N SER A 84 -12.08 -11.45 6.70
CA SER A 84 -12.24 -11.58 5.25
C SER A 84 -12.62 -10.27 4.55
N SER A 85 -12.80 -9.17 5.31
CA SER A 85 -13.19 -7.87 4.74
C SER A 85 -11.94 -7.06 4.41
N ARG A 86 -11.63 -6.96 3.12
CA ARG A 86 -10.54 -6.11 2.62
C ARG A 86 -10.71 -4.64 3.02
N PRO A 87 -11.90 -4.01 2.91
CA PRO A 87 -12.10 -2.64 3.40
C PRO A 87 -11.79 -2.48 4.90
N ALA A 88 -12.20 -3.43 5.74
CA ALA A 88 -11.90 -3.38 7.18
C ALA A 88 -10.40 -3.55 7.46
N PHE A 89 -9.72 -4.42 6.71
CA PHE A 89 -8.27 -4.56 6.78
C PHE A 89 -7.55 -3.26 6.39
N LEU A 90 -7.96 -2.62 5.28
CA LEU A 90 -7.38 -1.36 4.84
C LEU A 90 -7.58 -0.23 5.85
N GLN A 91 -8.77 -0.11 6.46
CA GLN A 91 -9.00 0.87 7.54
C GLN A 91 -8.09 0.63 8.75
N ARG A 92 -7.86 -0.64 9.13
CA ARG A 92 -6.90 -0.93 10.21
C ARG A 92 -5.48 -0.57 9.81
N LEU A 93 -5.05 -0.94 8.61
CA LEU A 93 -3.72 -0.64 8.09
C LEU A 93 -3.47 0.87 7.97
N GLU A 94 -4.49 1.65 7.61
CA GLU A 94 -4.42 3.10 7.50
C GLU A 94 -4.03 3.78 8.81
N THR A 95 -4.40 3.21 9.96
CA THR A 95 -4.04 3.79 11.27
C THR A 95 -2.52 3.87 11.49
N PHE A 96 -1.75 3.02 10.79
CA PHE A 96 -0.29 2.98 10.86
C PHE A 96 0.40 3.95 9.89
N ARG A 97 -0.35 4.75 9.11
CA ARG A 97 0.22 5.63 8.07
C ARG A 97 1.13 6.72 8.62
N TYR A 98 0.90 7.13 9.86
CA TYR A 98 1.61 8.25 10.48
C TYR A 98 2.99 7.82 10.97
N VAL A 99 4.04 8.28 10.29
CA VAL A 99 5.43 7.97 10.63
C VAL A 99 5.84 8.61 11.96
N THR A 100 5.08 9.61 12.43
CA THR A 100 5.18 10.19 13.78
C THR A 100 4.66 9.26 14.88
N LYS A 101 3.76 8.32 14.56
CA LYS A 101 3.15 7.41 15.53
C LYS A 101 3.64 5.98 15.41
N TRP A 102 4.12 5.56 14.24
CA TRP A 102 4.54 4.19 14.01
C TRP A 102 5.97 4.15 13.49
N HIS A 103 6.90 3.74 14.35
CA HIS A 103 8.33 3.79 14.09
C HIS A 103 8.93 2.44 13.65
N VAL A 104 8.16 1.36 13.76
CA VAL A 104 8.59 0.01 13.31
C VAL A 104 8.85 0.02 11.80
N PRO A 105 10.09 -0.28 11.35
CA PRO A 105 10.44 -0.39 9.94
C PRO A 105 9.50 -1.29 9.14
N SER A 106 9.25 -0.92 7.87
CA SER A 106 8.39 -1.76 6.99
C SER A 106 9.06 -3.07 6.57
N THR A 107 10.39 -3.11 6.62
CA THR A 107 11.24 -4.28 6.36
C THR A 107 11.11 -5.36 7.43
N ASP A 108 10.69 -5.00 8.64
CA ASP A 108 10.55 -5.97 9.71
C ASP A 108 9.36 -6.88 9.48
N PRO A 109 9.43 -8.15 9.91
CA PRO A 109 8.32 -9.09 9.77
C PRO A 109 7.11 -8.73 10.67
N ILE A 110 7.30 -7.79 11.60
CA ILE A 110 6.26 -7.20 12.47
C ILE A 110 5.79 -5.83 11.98
N ASN A 111 5.92 -5.54 10.68
CA ASN A 111 5.45 -4.30 10.09
C ASN A 111 3.93 -4.07 10.28
N ALA A 112 3.47 -2.86 9.93
CA ALA A 112 2.07 -2.45 10.05
C ALA A 112 1.06 -3.45 9.44
N ALA A 113 1.41 -4.07 8.31
CA ALA A 113 0.59 -5.07 7.66
C ALA A 113 0.42 -6.34 8.52
N ALA A 114 1.47 -6.80 9.21
CA ALA A 114 1.40 -7.94 10.11
C ALA A 114 0.44 -7.68 11.29
N TRP A 115 0.54 -6.50 11.91
CA TRP A 115 -0.37 -6.07 12.97
C TRP A 115 -1.83 -5.94 12.48
N ALA A 116 -2.05 -5.25 11.37
CA ALA A 116 -3.40 -5.06 10.81
C ALA A 116 -4.07 -6.38 10.39
N LYS A 117 -3.30 -7.35 9.86
CA LYS A 117 -3.78 -8.71 9.54
C LYS A 117 -4.30 -9.44 10.79
N ARG A 118 -3.85 -9.05 11.97
CA ARG A 118 -4.23 -9.63 13.26
C ARG A 118 -5.17 -8.73 14.06
N GLY A 119 -5.80 -7.74 13.43
CA GLY A 119 -6.88 -6.99 14.07
C GLY A 119 -6.44 -5.84 14.97
N TRP A 120 -5.16 -5.51 14.94
CA TRP A 120 -4.59 -4.37 15.67
C TRP A 120 -4.69 -3.08 14.85
N THR A 121 -4.86 -1.96 15.54
CA THR A 121 -4.78 -0.60 15.00
C THR A 121 -3.79 0.23 15.81
N CYS A 122 -3.06 1.12 15.17
CA CYS A 122 -2.21 2.10 15.84
C CYS A 122 -3.09 3.21 16.43
N VAL A 123 -3.12 3.30 17.77
CA VAL A 123 -3.98 4.26 18.50
C VAL A 123 -3.18 5.42 19.10
N ASP A 124 -1.89 5.22 19.33
CA ASP A 124 -0.94 6.19 19.85
C ASP A 124 0.47 5.81 19.39
N THR A 125 1.48 6.59 19.78
CA THR A 125 2.89 6.36 19.45
C THR A 125 3.32 4.97 19.88
N ASP A 126 3.70 4.18 18.87
CA ASP A 126 4.04 2.76 18.91
C ASP A 126 3.10 1.90 19.77
N THR A 127 1.84 2.32 19.88
CA THR A 127 0.83 1.66 20.70
C THR A 127 -0.28 1.13 19.82
N VAL A 128 -0.47 -0.18 19.86
CA VAL A 128 -1.55 -0.84 19.15
C VAL A 128 -2.70 -1.22 20.08
N ALA A 129 -3.92 -1.23 19.56
CA ALA A 129 -5.09 -1.71 20.28
C ALA A 129 -5.94 -2.63 19.40
N CYS A 130 -6.61 -3.60 20.04
CA CYS A 130 -7.58 -4.43 19.35
C CYS A 130 -8.99 -3.85 19.50
N GLY A 131 -9.67 -3.61 18.37
CA GLY A 131 -11.04 -3.13 18.37
C GLY A 131 -12.06 -4.06 19.07
N VAL A 132 -11.77 -5.37 19.12
CA VAL A 132 -12.68 -6.40 19.62
C VAL A 132 -12.47 -6.67 21.12
N CYS A 133 -11.26 -7.07 21.51
CA CYS A 133 -10.96 -7.42 22.90
C CYS A 133 -10.48 -6.23 23.76
N LYS A 134 -10.27 -5.06 23.15
CA LYS A 134 -9.84 -3.81 23.80
C LYS A 134 -8.45 -3.84 24.47
N GLU A 135 -7.71 -4.95 24.32
CA GLU A 135 -6.31 -5.03 24.72
C GLU A 135 -5.46 -4.00 23.99
N ARG A 136 -4.41 -3.56 24.67
CA ARG A 136 -3.44 -2.56 24.20
C ARG A 136 -2.03 -3.08 24.42
N LEU A 137 -1.14 -2.79 23.48
CA LEU A 137 0.26 -3.21 23.55
C LEU A 137 1.15 -2.07 23.06
N TYR A 138 2.20 -1.78 23.83
CA TYR A 138 3.27 -0.86 23.44
C TYR A 138 4.41 -1.64 22.77
N VAL A 139 4.83 -1.18 21.60
CA VAL A 139 5.83 -1.81 20.75
C VAL A 139 7.10 -0.98 20.77
N ASN A 140 8.15 -1.47 21.42
CA ASN A 140 9.42 -0.76 21.48
C ASN A 140 10.54 -1.63 20.90
N LEU A 141 11.15 -1.14 19.82
CA LEU A 141 12.32 -1.73 19.17
C LEU A 141 13.58 -0.87 19.35
N SER A 142 13.57 0.08 20.30
CA SER A 142 14.77 0.84 20.65
C SER A 142 15.78 -0.07 21.37
N VAL A 143 16.47 -0.92 20.62
CA VAL A 143 17.88 -1.17 20.94
C VAL A 143 18.58 0.13 20.63
N ASP A 144 19.36 0.65 21.57
CA ASP A 144 19.99 1.95 21.47
C ASP A 144 20.60 2.13 20.09
N SER A 145 19.85 2.86 19.26
CA SER A 145 20.28 3.18 17.93
C SER A 145 21.58 3.98 18.00
N GLU A 146 21.93 4.51 19.17
CA GLU A 146 23.20 5.12 19.52
C GLU A 146 24.38 4.11 19.54
N MET A 147 24.22 2.87 20.05
CA MET A 147 25.25 1.82 19.90
C MET A 147 25.49 1.46 18.42
N LEU A 148 24.41 1.38 17.62
CA LEU A 148 24.51 1.08 16.18
C LEU A 148 24.90 2.29 15.30
N LYS A 149 24.80 3.53 15.81
CA LYS A 149 25.07 4.77 15.05
C LYS A 149 26.38 5.47 15.42
N ALA A 150 26.88 5.33 16.64
CA ALA A 150 28.07 6.03 17.10
C ALA A 150 29.33 5.67 16.29
N LYS A 151 29.45 4.44 15.74
CA LYS A 151 30.67 4.01 15.03
C LYS A 151 30.71 4.20 13.51
N LYS A 152 29.63 4.65 12.86
CA LYS A 152 29.66 4.95 11.41
C LYS A 152 30.14 6.35 11.06
N GLN A 153 30.42 7.20 12.05
CA GLN A 153 30.82 8.60 11.84
C GLN A 153 32.23 8.94 12.32
N GLU A 154 32.98 8.00 12.93
CA GLU A 154 34.39 8.20 13.27
C GLU A 154 35.27 7.31 12.37
N GLY A 155 35.38 7.73 11.10
CA GLY A 155 36.21 7.09 10.09
C GLY A 155 37.67 7.54 10.14
N GLU A 156 38.36 7.26 11.24
CA GLU A 156 39.83 7.37 11.32
C GLU A 156 40.38 6.17 12.11
N ALA A 157 40.29 4.99 11.50
CA ALA A 157 40.87 3.76 12.02
C ALA A 157 42.40 3.82 11.88
N ILE A 158 43.05 4.15 12.99
CA ILE A 158 44.45 3.84 13.25
C ILE A 158 44.50 2.35 13.63
N GLY A 159 44.90 1.51 12.68
CA GLY A 159 45.87 0.42 12.85
C GLY A 159 45.71 -0.72 13.88
N ASP A 160 44.62 -0.84 14.66
CA ASP A 160 44.51 -1.91 15.67
C ASP A 160 43.49 -3.01 15.26
N GLU A 161 43.99 -4.21 14.95
CA GLU A 161 43.19 -5.40 14.60
C GLU A 161 42.28 -5.86 15.76
N GLU A 162 42.72 -5.71 17.01
CA GLU A 162 41.92 -6.08 18.20
C GLU A 162 40.67 -5.21 18.37
N ALA A 163 40.74 -3.92 18.01
CA ALA A 163 39.58 -3.02 18.09
C ALA A 163 38.49 -3.36 17.06
N ALA A 164 38.87 -3.97 15.94
CA ALA A 164 37.93 -4.43 14.93
C ALA A 164 37.16 -5.69 15.38
N GLU A 165 37.81 -6.60 16.10
CA GLU A 165 37.15 -7.81 16.65
C GLU A 165 36.10 -7.44 17.71
N ASP A 166 36.45 -6.57 18.67
CA ASP A 166 35.52 -6.08 19.71
C ASP A 166 34.30 -5.35 19.09
N GLU A 167 34.50 -4.66 17.96
CA GLU A 167 33.44 -3.97 17.21
C GLU A 167 32.45 -4.91 16.53
N GLU A 168 32.98 -5.97 15.91
CA GLU A 168 32.16 -6.98 15.27
C GLU A 168 31.34 -7.76 16.30
N GLU A 169 31.91 -8.05 17.47
CA GLU A 169 31.20 -8.69 18.58
C GLU A 169 30.05 -7.82 19.12
N ASP A 170 30.28 -6.53 19.37
CA ASP A 170 29.23 -5.61 19.88
C ASP A 170 28.08 -5.43 18.88
N PHE A 171 28.41 -5.35 17.58
CA PHE A 171 27.40 -5.29 16.51
C PHE A 171 26.60 -6.60 16.43
N ALA A 172 27.26 -7.76 16.54
CA ALA A 172 26.59 -9.05 16.53
C ALA A 172 25.61 -9.19 17.71
N ILE A 173 26.04 -8.85 18.93
CA ILE A 173 25.19 -8.86 20.13
C ILE A 173 23.98 -7.95 19.94
N SER A 174 24.20 -6.72 19.46
CA SER A 174 23.11 -5.76 19.20
C SER A 174 22.10 -6.28 18.17
N SER A 175 22.57 -6.92 17.11
CA SER A 175 21.73 -7.54 16.09
C SER A 175 20.92 -8.71 16.67
N GLU A 176 21.53 -9.57 17.47
CA GLU A 176 20.83 -10.69 18.13
C GLU A 176 19.75 -10.21 19.10
N VAL A 177 20.03 -9.16 19.88
CA VAL A 177 19.04 -8.54 20.78
C VAL A 177 17.85 -8.00 19.98
N TYR A 178 18.13 -7.28 18.89
CA TYR A 178 17.08 -6.77 18.00
C TYR A 178 16.22 -7.91 17.44
N ASP A 179 16.84 -8.94 16.88
CA ASP A 179 16.15 -10.09 16.30
C ASP A 179 15.29 -10.83 17.34
N ASN A 180 15.78 -10.98 18.56
CA ASN A 180 15.02 -11.60 19.66
C ASN A 180 13.81 -10.76 20.08
N MET A 181 13.93 -9.43 20.09
CA MET A 181 12.78 -8.55 20.33
C MET A 181 11.76 -8.66 19.20
N VAL A 182 12.20 -8.65 17.94
CA VAL A 182 11.32 -8.83 16.78
C VAL A 182 10.57 -10.17 16.89
N ARG A 183 11.26 -11.28 17.19
CA ARG A 183 10.64 -12.61 17.40
C ARG A 183 9.61 -12.59 18.54
N ARG A 184 9.90 -11.91 19.65
CA ARG A 184 8.94 -11.77 20.76
C ARG A 184 7.69 -11.01 20.32
N TYR A 185 7.84 -9.93 19.56
CA TYR A 185 6.70 -9.20 19.00
C TYR A 185 5.93 -10.00 17.95
N GLN A 186 6.58 -10.85 17.15
CA GLN A 186 5.89 -11.76 16.23
C GLN A 186 4.91 -12.69 16.94
N ASP A 187 5.29 -13.22 18.11
CA ASP A 187 4.38 -14.00 18.95
C ASP A 187 3.27 -13.11 19.53
N MET A 188 3.62 -11.96 20.09
CA MET A 188 2.67 -11.04 20.75
C MET A 188 1.63 -10.45 19.79
N ILE A 189 1.93 -10.32 18.49
CA ILE A 189 0.93 -9.99 17.45
C ILE A 189 -0.30 -10.92 17.55
N VAL A 190 -0.11 -12.17 17.97
CA VAL A 190 -1.18 -13.15 18.18
C VAL A 190 -1.57 -13.25 19.64
N THR A 191 -0.58 -13.42 20.53
CA THR A 191 -0.82 -13.83 21.92
C THR A 191 -1.25 -12.69 22.83
N ALA A 192 -0.96 -11.42 22.49
CA ALA A 192 -1.32 -10.25 23.31
C ALA A 192 -2.81 -9.88 23.27
N HIS A 193 -3.60 -10.52 22.42
CA HIS A 193 -5.05 -10.44 22.54
C HIS A 193 -5.55 -11.22 23.77
N ALA A 194 -6.69 -10.83 24.34
CA ALA A 194 -7.39 -11.63 25.33
C ALA A 194 -7.64 -13.05 24.81
N GLU A 195 -7.62 -14.05 25.70
CA GLU A 195 -7.71 -15.47 25.32
C GLU A 195 -8.98 -15.81 24.52
N SER A 196 -10.07 -15.10 24.80
CA SER A 196 -11.37 -15.23 24.14
C SER A 196 -11.48 -14.49 22.80
N CYS A 197 -10.49 -13.66 22.44
CA CYS A 197 -10.52 -12.83 21.25
C CYS A 197 -10.48 -13.67 19.97
N LEU A 198 -11.36 -13.34 19.02
CA LEU A 198 -11.42 -14.02 17.73
C LEU A 198 -10.16 -13.78 16.88
N TRP A 199 -9.51 -12.62 17.01
CA TRP A 199 -8.26 -12.30 16.32
C TRP A 199 -7.07 -13.15 16.79
N ARG A 200 -7.05 -13.53 18.08
CA ARG A 200 -6.09 -14.51 18.63
C ARG A 200 -6.21 -15.85 17.93
N LYS A 201 -7.45 -16.30 17.69
CA LYS A 201 -7.75 -17.59 17.05
C LYS A 201 -7.44 -17.59 15.56
N ARG A 202 -7.84 -16.53 14.84
CA ARG A 202 -7.67 -16.44 13.39
C ARG A 202 -7.54 -15.00 12.91
N GLY A 203 -6.44 -14.71 12.21
CA GLY A 203 -6.21 -13.46 11.48
C GLY A 203 -6.82 -13.45 10.08
N CYS A 204 -6.46 -12.43 9.31
CA CYS A 204 -6.79 -12.33 7.90
C CYS A 204 -6.07 -13.40 7.08
N ASP A 205 -6.64 -13.72 5.91
CA ASP A 205 -5.98 -14.56 4.91
C ASP A 205 -4.75 -13.84 4.28
N PRO A 206 -3.70 -14.56 3.86
CA PRO A 206 -2.56 -13.95 3.16
C PRO A 206 -2.96 -13.07 1.97
N SER A 207 -4.01 -13.46 1.22
CA SER A 207 -4.49 -12.75 0.03
C SER A 207 -5.23 -11.44 0.34
N ILE A 208 -5.42 -11.06 1.61
CA ILE A 208 -6.24 -9.90 2.01
C ILE A 208 -5.72 -8.56 1.45
N GLN A 209 -4.42 -8.48 1.14
CA GLN A 209 -3.79 -7.27 0.59
C GLN A 209 -3.98 -7.13 -0.91
N ARG A 210 -4.33 -8.21 -1.61
CA ARG A 210 -4.49 -8.26 -3.07
C ARG A 210 -5.32 -7.10 -3.58
N ILE A 211 -4.80 -6.41 -4.60
CA ILE A 211 -5.52 -5.37 -5.32
C ILE A 211 -6.54 -6.03 -6.22
N GLU A 212 -7.81 -5.78 -5.93
CA GLU A 212 -8.94 -6.32 -6.68
C GLU A 212 -9.06 -5.63 -8.06
N GLY A 213 -9.61 -6.35 -9.04
CA GLY A 213 -9.91 -5.80 -10.36
C GLY A 213 -8.74 -5.77 -11.37
N LEU A 214 -7.49 -5.97 -10.94
CA LEU A 214 -6.32 -5.92 -11.83
C LEU A 214 -6.26 -7.02 -12.91
N LEU A 215 -7.03 -8.10 -12.76
CA LEU A 215 -7.17 -9.13 -13.80
C LEU A 215 -8.17 -8.74 -14.90
N ASN A 216 -9.07 -7.79 -14.62
CA ASN A 216 -9.98 -7.29 -15.62
C ASN A 216 -9.31 -6.13 -16.37
N THR A 217 -8.98 -6.36 -17.65
CA THR A 217 -8.29 -5.37 -18.49
C THR A 217 -9.01 -4.02 -18.52
N HIS A 218 -10.34 -4.00 -18.63
CA HIS A 218 -11.10 -2.74 -18.68
C HIS A 218 -11.04 -1.98 -17.35
N SER A 219 -11.32 -2.67 -16.23
CA SER A 219 -11.26 -2.05 -14.89
C SER A 219 -9.85 -1.55 -14.57
N THR A 220 -8.83 -2.30 -14.96
CA THR A 220 -7.42 -1.95 -14.76
C THR A 220 -7.04 -0.68 -15.50
N LEU A 221 -7.40 -0.58 -16.78
CA LEU A 221 -7.11 0.59 -17.61
C LEU A 221 -7.93 1.82 -17.17
N SER A 222 -9.17 1.62 -16.72
CA SER A 222 -9.98 2.69 -16.13
C SER A 222 -9.34 3.23 -14.84
N GLY A 223 -8.88 2.35 -13.95
CA GLY A 223 -8.18 2.76 -12.73
C GLY A 223 -6.83 3.43 -13.03
N LEU A 224 -6.08 2.92 -14.01
CA LEU A 224 -4.84 3.54 -14.49
C LEU A 224 -5.11 4.96 -14.99
N ARG A 225 -6.14 5.14 -15.83
CA ARG A 225 -6.52 6.44 -16.38
C ARG A 225 -6.90 7.43 -15.27
N SER A 226 -7.70 7.00 -14.30
CA SER A 226 -8.04 7.83 -13.14
C SER A 226 -6.81 8.32 -12.37
N ARG A 227 -5.81 7.46 -12.16
CA ARG A 227 -4.56 7.83 -11.48
C ARG A 227 -3.70 8.77 -12.33
N TYR A 228 -3.59 8.49 -13.63
CA TYR A 228 -2.87 9.34 -14.57
C TYR A 228 -3.48 10.75 -14.64
N ASP A 229 -4.80 10.85 -14.81
CA ASP A 229 -5.52 12.12 -14.88
C ASP A 229 -5.38 12.91 -13.56
N SER A 230 -5.35 12.21 -12.41
CA SER A 230 -5.09 12.79 -11.09
C SER A 230 -3.67 13.38 -10.97
N LEU A 231 -2.65 12.71 -11.51
CA LEU A 231 -1.28 13.22 -11.52
C LEU A 231 -1.13 14.42 -12.46
N MET A 232 -1.75 14.33 -13.63
CA MET A 232 -1.71 15.37 -14.67
C MET A 232 -2.53 16.62 -14.35
N SER A 233 -3.16 16.71 -13.17
CA SER A 233 -3.78 17.95 -12.72
C SER A 233 -2.76 19.07 -12.45
N HIS A 234 -1.50 18.70 -12.16
CA HIS A 234 -0.35 19.59 -11.97
C HIS A 234 0.90 18.98 -12.65
N PRO A 235 0.99 19.04 -13.99
CA PRO A 235 2.06 18.40 -14.74
C PRO A 235 3.46 18.97 -14.41
N GLU A 236 3.55 20.26 -14.05
CA GLU A 236 4.78 20.95 -13.65
C GLU A 236 5.41 20.40 -12.35
N GLU A 237 4.64 19.64 -11.59
CA GLU A 237 5.08 19.02 -10.34
C GLU A 237 5.61 17.60 -10.50
N ILE A 238 5.48 17.01 -11.68
CA ILE A 238 5.92 15.64 -11.93
C ILE A 238 7.45 15.60 -12.07
N PRO A 239 8.18 14.89 -11.19
CA PRO A 239 9.63 14.78 -11.27
C PRO A 239 10.07 13.76 -12.33
N LEU A 240 11.38 13.69 -12.55
CA LEU A 240 11.96 12.58 -13.30
C LEU A 240 11.78 11.28 -12.52
N VAL A 241 11.06 10.33 -13.13
CA VAL A 241 10.78 9.00 -12.58
C VAL A 241 11.66 7.97 -13.26
N GLU A 242 12.29 7.09 -12.47
CA GLU A 242 13.10 5.98 -12.96
C GLU A 242 12.32 5.05 -13.89
N SER A 243 13.02 4.34 -14.77
CA SER A 243 12.38 3.36 -15.64
C SER A 243 11.88 2.18 -14.81
N LEU A 244 10.71 1.63 -15.17
CA LEU A 244 10.18 0.45 -14.49
C LEU A 244 11.17 -0.72 -14.62
N PRO A 245 11.29 -1.59 -13.59
CA PRO A 245 12.15 -2.75 -13.65
C PRO A 245 11.86 -3.60 -14.89
N SER A 246 12.90 -3.95 -15.63
CA SER A 246 12.76 -4.91 -16.73
C SER A 246 12.50 -6.30 -16.14
N THR A 247 11.38 -6.90 -16.52
CA THR A 247 11.02 -8.27 -16.13
C THR A 247 10.60 -9.02 -17.39
N THR A 248 10.49 -10.35 -17.32
CA THR A 248 10.02 -11.20 -18.44
C THR A 248 8.66 -10.75 -19.01
N PHE A 249 7.88 -10.02 -18.22
CA PHE A 249 6.55 -9.53 -18.60
C PHE A 249 6.54 -8.12 -19.19
N VAL A 250 7.66 -7.38 -19.13
CA VAL A 250 7.72 -5.94 -19.38
C VAL A 250 8.66 -5.66 -20.56
N ASP A 251 8.07 -5.23 -21.66
CA ASP A 251 8.73 -4.73 -22.86
C ASP A 251 8.63 -3.18 -22.88
N PRO A 252 9.73 -2.46 -22.64
CA PRO A 252 9.71 -0.99 -22.55
C PRO A 252 8.93 -0.28 -23.68
N ASP A 253 8.95 -0.85 -24.90
CA ASP A 253 8.32 -0.29 -26.10
C ASP A 253 6.78 -0.29 -26.05
N GLU A 254 6.13 -1.10 -25.19
CA GLU A 254 4.66 -1.13 -25.11
C GLU A 254 4.10 0.09 -24.36
N LEU A 255 4.91 0.81 -23.58
CA LEU A 255 4.47 2.02 -22.85
C LEU A 255 4.22 3.21 -23.78
N ASP A 256 5.03 3.35 -24.83
CA ASP A 256 4.95 4.47 -25.78
C ASP A 256 3.64 4.49 -26.58
N GLN A 257 2.94 3.36 -26.65
CA GLN A 257 1.66 3.22 -27.36
C GLN A 257 0.44 3.56 -26.48
N PHE A 258 0.64 3.89 -25.21
CA PHE A 258 -0.45 4.27 -24.33
C PHE A 258 -1.06 5.61 -24.76
N GLN A 259 -2.26 5.59 -25.32
CA GLN A 259 -2.97 6.81 -25.72
C GLN A 259 -3.72 7.42 -24.55
N SER A 260 -3.29 8.61 -24.14
CA SER A 260 -4.05 9.52 -23.29
C SER A 260 -5.38 9.91 -23.99
N ASN A 261 -6.35 10.43 -23.25
CA ASN A 261 -7.67 10.80 -23.83
C ASN A 261 -7.54 11.94 -24.87
N THR A 262 -6.43 12.67 -24.88
CA THR A 262 -6.24 13.87 -25.72
C THR A 262 -5.60 13.57 -27.08
N GLY A 263 -5.19 12.32 -27.34
CA GLY A 263 -4.45 11.95 -28.55
C GLY A 263 -2.99 12.43 -28.55
N GLU A 264 -2.56 13.07 -27.48
CA GLU A 264 -1.18 13.50 -27.26
C GLU A 264 -0.35 12.37 -26.65
N THR A 265 0.96 12.38 -26.92
CA THR A 265 1.92 11.49 -26.29
C THR A 265 1.85 11.64 -24.76
N PRO A 266 1.63 10.57 -24.00
CA PRO A 266 1.48 10.67 -22.56
C PRO A 266 2.79 11.15 -21.92
N ASP A 267 2.68 11.87 -20.80
CA ASP A 267 3.83 12.10 -19.93
C ASP A 267 4.27 10.75 -19.35
N ILE A 268 5.47 10.31 -19.74
CA ILE A 268 5.97 8.99 -19.37
C ILE A 268 6.22 8.86 -17.86
N HIS A 269 6.55 9.96 -17.17
CA HIS A 269 6.82 9.95 -15.73
C HIS A 269 5.52 9.86 -14.94
N ALA A 270 4.50 10.62 -15.33
CA ALA A 270 3.16 10.49 -14.76
C ALA A 270 2.57 9.09 -15.04
N LEU A 271 2.80 8.54 -16.23
CA LEU A 271 2.36 7.18 -16.58
C LEU A 271 3.03 6.12 -15.71
N ARG A 272 4.34 6.20 -15.49
CA ARG A 272 5.08 5.27 -14.61
C ARG A 272 4.54 5.30 -13.17
N LEU A 273 4.28 6.50 -12.62
CA LEU A 273 3.67 6.65 -11.30
C LEU A 273 2.26 6.04 -11.24
N ALA A 274 1.43 6.32 -12.25
CA ALA A 274 0.09 5.78 -12.34
C ALA A 274 0.08 4.25 -12.47
N ILE A 275 1.01 3.65 -13.22
CA ILE A 275 1.18 2.19 -13.34
C ILE A 275 1.51 1.57 -11.97
N CYS A 276 2.38 2.23 -11.21
CA CYS A 276 2.77 1.79 -9.86
C CYS A 276 1.75 2.13 -8.77
N GLY A 277 0.56 2.65 -9.12
CA GLY A 277 -0.53 2.81 -8.16
C GLY A 277 -0.51 4.10 -7.34
N TRP A 278 0.32 5.07 -7.70
CA TRP A 278 0.34 6.40 -7.09
C TRP A 278 -0.81 7.26 -7.60
N GLU A 279 -1.39 8.06 -6.71
CA GLU A 279 -2.46 9.01 -7.01
C GLU A 279 -2.19 10.32 -6.28
N ARG A 280 -2.63 11.45 -6.84
CA ARG A 280 -2.44 12.75 -6.20
C ARG A 280 -3.34 12.88 -4.98
N LYS A 281 -2.75 13.32 -3.86
CA LYS A 281 -3.46 13.59 -2.60
C LYS A 281 -3.75 15.08 -2.43
N THR A 282 -2.71 15.91 -2.57
CA THR A 282 -2.77 17.37 -2.53
C THR A 282 -1.86 17.93 -3.62
N GLU A 283 -1.80 19.26 -3.74
CA GLU A 283 -0.75 19.94 -4.51
C GLU A 283 0.62 19.42 -4.04
N ASP A 284 1.45 18.99 -4.98
CA ASP A 284 2.80 18.44 -4.80
C ASP A 284 2.96 17.17 -3.93
N VAL A 285 1.86 16.51 -3.49
CA VAL A 285 1.91 15.25 -2.72
C VAL A 285 1.13 14.14 -3.42
N ILE A 286 1.77 12.99 -3.58
CA ILE A 286 1.15 11.75 -4.04
C ILE A 286 1.07 10.74 -2.92
N GLU A 287 0.09 9.83 -2.99
CA GLU A 287 -0.07 8.75 -2.04
C GLU A 287 -0.38 7.41 -2.70
N CYS A 288 -0.10 6.33 -1.97
CA CYS A 288 -0.57 4.99 -2.31
C CYS A 288 -1.72 4.61 -1.38
N ARG A 289 -2.90 4.31 -1.93
CA ARG A 289 -4.07 3.87 -1.15
C ARG A 289 -4.03 2.42 -0.64
N HIS A 290 -2.88 1.75 -0.75
CA HIS A 290 -2.70 0.33 -0.37
C HIS A 290 -1.64 0.11 0.70
N CYS A 291 -0.59 0.95 0.71
CA CYS A 291 0.37 1.00 1.81
C CYS A 291 0.30 2.31 2.61
N PHE A 292 -0.56 3.25 2.20
CA PHE A 292 -0.77 4.57 2.83
C PHE A 292 0.50 5.43 2.92
N ARG A 293 1.51 5.12 2.12
CA ARG A 293 2.70 5.96 1.95
C ARG A 293 2.32 7.23 1.21
N SER A 294 2.76 8.37 1.71
CA SER A 294 2.73 9.67 1.01
C SER A 294 4.15 10.08 0.61
N LEU A 295 4.28 10.79 -0.52
CA LEU A 295 5.55 11.33 -1.02
C LEU A 295 5.33 12.78 -1.46
N GLY A 296 6.20 13.69 -1.00
CA GLY A 296 6.29 15.03 -1.54
C GLY A 296 7.14 15.03 -2.82
N LEU A 297 6.56 15.46 -3.93
CA LEU A 297 7.23 15.44 -5.24
C LEU A 297 8.32 16.52 -5.35
N TRP A 298 8.24 17.62 -4.59
CA TRP A 298 9.29 18.65 -4.50
C TRP A 298 10.67 18.11 -4.15
N LEU A 299 10.76 16.96 -3.45
CA LEU A 299 12.04 16.36 -3.06
C LEU A 299 12.88 15.90 -4.26
N TYR A 300 12.25 15.71 -5.42
CA TYR A 300 12.83 15.13 -6.63
C TYR A 300 12.94 16.14 -7.78
N ARG A 301 12.73 17.43 -7.50
CA ARG A 301 12.75 18.53 -8.49
C ARG A 301 13.73 19.63 -8.09
N GLY A 302 14.10 20.46 -9.06
CA GLY A 302 15.04 21.59 -8.91
C GLY A 302 16.46 21.26 -9.41
N ASP A 303 17.33 22.28 -9.43
CA ASP A 303 18.71 22.15 -9.93
C ASP A 303 19.57 21.22 -9.06
N ALA A 304 19.24 21.12 -7.77
CA ALA A 304 19.88 20.25 -6.79
C ALA A 304 18.81 19.54 -5.94
N PRO A 305 18.15 18.50 -6.50
CA PRO A 305 17.05 17.84 -5.81
C PRO A 305 17.58 17.08 -4.58
N ALA A 306 16.78 17.02 -3.52
CA ALA A 306 17.18 16.37 -2.26
C ALA A 306 17.38 14.85 -2.42
N ILE A 307 16.62 14.25 -3.34
CA ILE A 307 16.72 12.87 -3.77
C ILE A 307 16.76 12.92 -5.31
N GLY A 308 17.55 12.05 -5.95
CA GLY A 308 17.71 12.06 -7.41
C GLY A 308 16.41 11.76 -8.17
N LYS A 309 16.38 10.65 -8.90
CA LYS A 309 15.14 10.25 -9.60
C LYS A 309 14.20 9.53 -8.63
N LEU A 310 12.91 9.69 -8.86
CA LEU A 310 11.88 8.99 -8.09
C LEU A 310 11.72 7.57 -8.64
N ASP A 311 12.06 6.55 -7.86
CA ASP A 311 11.68 5.17 -8.18
C ASP A 311 10.22 4.92 -7.78
N ALA A 312 9.35 4.74 -8.77
CA ALA A 312 7.92 4.56 -8.56
C ALA A 312 7.57 3.22 -7.86
N VAL A 313 8.41 2.19 -7.97
CA VAL A 313 8.20 0.88 -7.35
C VAL A 313 8.76 0.86 -5.94
N GLU A 314 10.04 1.21 -5.78
CA GLU A 314 10.75 1.07 -4.50
C GLU A 314 10.32 2.07 -3.43
N ASN A 315 9.65 3.17 -3.82
CA ASN A 315 9.16 4.13 -2.84
C ASN A 315 7.91 3.69 -2.08
N HIS A 316 7.24 2.60 -2.49
CA HIS A 316 6.22 1.94 -1.68
C HIS A 316 6.82 1.29 -0.43
N LEU A 317 6.00 1.09 0.62
CA LEU A 317 6.41 0.27 1.76
C LEU A 317 6.56 -1.20 1.32
N GLU A 318 7.43 -1.95 2.00
CA GLU A 318 7.81 -3.33 1.63
C GLU A 318 6.62 -4.30 1.53
N TYR A 319 5.57 -4.07 2.32
CA TYR A 319 4.36 -4.89 2.31
C TYR A 319 3.33 -4.46 1.24
N CYS A 320 3.64 -3.49 0.39
CA CYS A 320 2.69 -2.96 -0.58
C CYS A 320 2.43 -3.96 -1.72
N PRO A 321 1.16 -4.31 -2.04
CA PRO A 321 0.85 -5.20 -3.15
C PRO A 321 1.21 -4.63 -4.54
N TRP A 322 1.46 -3.32 -4.64
CA TRP A 322 2.00 -2.74 -5.87
C TRP A 322 3.42 -3.21 -6.13
N ARG A 323 4.26 -3.35 -5.09
CA ARG A 323 5.68 -3.69 -5.14
C ARG A 323 5.94 -5.19 -4.92
N LEU A 324 5.28 -5.79 -3.94
CA LEU A 324 5.51 -7.15 -3.47
C LEU A 324 4.54 -8.16 -4.10
N ALA A 325 5.08 -9.16 -4.81
CA ALA A 325 4.30 -10.19 -5.49
C ALA A 325 3.50 -11.08 -4.52
N GLU A 326 4.07 -11.39 -3.35
CA GLU A 326 3.45 -12.20 -2.30
C GLU A 326 2.24 -11.50 -1.68
N ALA A 327 2.29 -10.17 -1.54
CA ALA A 327 1.16 -9.38 -1.05
C ALA A 327 0.04 -9.29 -2.10
N GLN A 328 0.38 -9.23 -3.38
CA GLN A 328 -0.59 -9.22 -4.46
C GLN A 328 -1.23 -10.58 -4.70
N ASP A 329 -0.52 -11.67 -4.38
CA ASP A 329 -0.99 -13.05 -4.42
C ASP A 329 -1.78 -13.38 -5.71
N THR A 330 -1.22 -12.96 -6.85
CA THR A 330 -1.83 -13.16 -8.16
C THR A 330 -0.84 -13.88 -9.06
N GLU A 331 -1.19 -15.11 -9.41
CA GLU A 331 -0.42 -15.95 -10.33
C GLU A 331 -0.74 -15.63 -11.79
N VAL A 332 0.31 -15.48 -12.60
CA VAL A 332 0.26 -15.35 -14.05
C VAL A 332 1.07 -16.49 -14.68
N GLN A 333 0.66 -16.96 -15.86
CA GLN A 333 1.41 -17.97 -16.61
C GLN A 333 2.54 -17.31 -17.39
N LEU A 334 3.77 -17.80 -17.26
CA LEU A 334 4.87 -17.33 -18.09
C LEU A 334 4.65 -17.73 -19.56
N PRO A 335 4.90 -16.82 -20.53
CA PRO A 335 5.06 -17.23 -21.92
C PRO A 335 6.31 -18.13 -22.03
N ARG A 336 6.16 -19.34 -22.57
CA ARG A 336 7.27 -20.27 -22.74
C ARG A 336 8.27 -19.69 -23.76
N SER A 337 9.50 -19.43 -23.34
CA SER A 337 10.63 -19.39 -24.27
C SER A 337 10.83 -20.80 -24.83
N SER A 338 10.59 -20.99 -26.12
CA SER A 338 10.74 -22.29 -26.79
C SER A 338 12.21 -22.71 -26.75
N GLY A 339 12.52 -23.84 -26.12
CA GLY A 339 13.90 -24.33 -26.07
C GLY A 339 14.10 -25.78 -25.65
N SER A 340 13.24 -26.37 -24.82
CA SER A 340 13.42 -27.77 -24.39
C SER A 340 12.12 -28.58 -24.44
N ILE A 341 12.22 -29.77 -25.04
CA ILE A 341 11.19 -30.81 -25.13
C ILE A 341 11.27 -31.67 -23.86
N GLU A 342 11.10 -31.05 -22.69
CA GLU A 342 10.93 -31.77 -21.43
C GLU A 342 9.73 -31.19 -20.67
N GLU A 343 9.06 -32.08 -19.94
CA GLU A 343 7.70 -31.98 -19.36
C GLU A 343 7.08 -30.58 -19.24
N VAL A 344 5.93 -30.44 -19.89
CA VAL A 344 5.09 -29.24 -19.94
C VAL A 344 4.41 -29.00 -18.59
N VAL A 345 5.13 -28.48 -17.61
CA VAL A 345 4.52 -27.83 -16.45
C VAL A 345 4.54 -26.33 -16.72
N SER A 346 3.38 -25.74 -17.01
CA SER A 346 3.24 -24.28 -17.11
C SER A 346 3.60 -23.66 -15.76
N GLN A 347 4.81 -23.13 -15.63
CA GLN A 347 5.25 -22.44 -14.42
C GLN A 347 4.37 -21.20 -14.22
N LYS A 348 3.72 -21.15 -13.07
CA LYS A 348 2.96 -19.98 -12.63
C LYS A 348 3.85 -19.15 -11.73
N GLU A 349 3.85 -17.86 -11.93
CA GLU A 349 4.63 -16.92 -11.15
C GLU A 349 3.71 -15.87 -10.53
N ARG A 350 3.95 -15.55 -9.27
CA ARG A 350 3.27 -14.43 -8.60
C ARG A 350 3.88 -13.14 -9.09
N VAL A 351 3.04 -12.18 -9.47
CA VAL A 351 3.49 -10.89 -9.97
C VAL A 351 2.94 -9.74 -9.12
N PRO A 352 3.71 -8.65 -8.96
CA PRO A 352 3.25 -7.49 -8.22
C PRO A 352 2.20 -6.70 -9.02
N GLY A 353 1.47 -5.82 -8.34
CA GLY A 353 0.34 -5.09 -8.94
C GLY A 353 0.71 -4.27 -10.17
N TRP A 354 1.90 -3.65 -10.19
CA TRP A 354 2.33 -2.81 -11.31
C TRP A 354 2.54 -3.63 -12.60
N VAL A 355 3.02 -4.88 -12.48
CA VAL A 355 3.16 -5.82 -13.60
C VAL A 355 1.78 -6.18 -14.17
N LEU A 356 0.77 -6.39 -13.34
CA LEU A 356 -0.59 -6.67 -13.82
C LEU A 356 -1.18 -5.49 -14.62
N VAL A 357 -0.91 -4.26 -14.19
CA VAL A 357 -1.31 -3.06 -14.95
C VAL A 357 -0.58 -3.00 -16.28
N TYR A 358 0.74 -3.23 -16.26
CA TYR A 358 1.54 -3.29 -17.48
C TYR A 358 0.99 -4.34 -18.46
N LEU A 359 0.72 -5.56 -18.00
CA LEU A 359 0.14 -6.64 -18.82
C LEU A 359 -1.23 -6.26 -19.40
N ALA A 360 -2.03 -5.46 -18.68
CA ALA A 360 -3.30 -4.95 -19.20
C ALA A 360 -3.09 -3.94 -20.33
N ILE A 361 -2.07 -3.07 -20.25
CA ILE A 361 -1.66 -2.15 -21.31
C ILE A 361 -1.19 -2.94 -22.54
N ALA A 362 -0.25 -3.86 -22.35
CA ALA A 362 0.28 -4.76 -23.37
C ALA A 362 -0.84 -5.45 -24.17
N LYS A 363 -1.79 -6.05 -23.43
CA LYS A 363 -2.95 -6.73 -24.01
C LYS A 363 -3.86 -5.77 -24.77
N ASN A 364 -4.07 -4.54 -24.29
CA ASN A 364 -4.86 -3.54 -25.00
C ASN A 364 -4.20 -3.13 -26.32
N ASN A 365 -2.89 -2.86 -26.29
CA ASN A 365 -2.12 -2.46 -27.46
C ASN A 365 -2.17 -3.54 -28.55
N ARG A 366 -2.00 -4.81 -28.17
CA ARG A 366 -2.14 -5.95 -29.09
C ARG A 366 -3.52 -6.07 -29.73
N GLN A 367 -4.58 -5.71 -29.00
CA GLN A 367 -5.94 -5.69 -29.54
C GLN A 367 -6.19 -4.53 -30.51
N ARG A 368 -5.46 -3.42 -30.37
CA ARG A 368 -5.56 -2.24 -31.24
C ARG A 368 -4.70 -2.33 -32.50
N ARG A 369 -3.60 -3.11 -32.48
CA ARG A 369 -2.75 -3.27 -33.67
C ARG A 369 -3.55 -3.89 -34.82
N PRO A 370 -3.55 -3.29 -36.03
CA PRO A 370 -4.13 -3.90 -37.21
C PRO A 370 -3.51 -5.29 -37.42
N ARG A 371 -4.34 -6.32 -37.54
CA ARG A 371 -3.86 -7.67 -37.91
C ARG A 371 -3.14 -7.51 -39.27
N PRO A 372 -1.88 -7.94 -39.42
CA PRO A 372 -1.23 -7.87 -40.72
C PRO A 372 -2.11 -8.61 -41.73
N PRO A 373 -2.29 -8.08 -42.96
CA PRO A 373 -3.02 -8.80 -43.99
C PRO A 373 -2.35 -10.17 -44.13
N ALA A 374 -3.13 -11.24 -43.97
CA ALA A 374 -2.64 -12.58 -44.22
C ALA A 374 -2.00 -12.57 -45.61
N SER A 375 -0.71 -12.87 -45.69
CA SER A 375 0.03 -12.94 -46.94
C SER A 375 -0.77 -13.80 -47.91
N VAL A 376 -1.25 -13.18 -48.98
CA VAL A 376 -1.83 -13.88 -50.12
C VAL A 376 -0.69 -14.69 -50.72
N ALA A 377 -0.54 -15.92 -50.24
CA ALA A 377 0.30 -16.91 -50.88
C ALA A 377 -0.30 -17.18 -52.26
N ALA A 378 0.56 -17.10 -53.26
CA ALA A 378 0.30 -17.33 -54.67
C ALA A 378 -0.62 -18.54 -54.89
N SER A 379 -1.68 -18.34 -55.67
CA SER A 379 -2.52 -19.42 -56.17
C SER A 379 -2.49 -19.35 -57.70
N GLU A 380 -1.64 -20.14 -58.33
CA GLU A 380 -1.96 -20.69 -59.65
C GLU A 380 -2.82 -21.96 -59.46
N PRO A 381 -3.75 -22.25 -60.38
CA PRO A 381 -5.01 -22.88 -60.02
C PRO A 381 -5.09 -24.37 -60.38
N ALA A 382 -6.16 -24.98 -59.84
CA ALA A 382 -6.78 -26.25 -60.22
C ALA A 382 -6.27 -27.53 -59.52
N SER A 383 -6.89 -27.88 -58.39
CA SER A 383 -7.77 -29.07 -58.35
C SER A 383 -8.47 -29.23 -56.99
N SER A 384 -9.80 -29.28 -57.05
CA SER A 384 -10.72 -30.06 -56.20
C SER A 384 -10.74 -29.88 -54.68
N ARG A 385 -11.92 -29.42 -54.21
CA ARG A 385 -12.65 -29.86 -52.99
C ARG A 385 -12.05 -29.41 -51.65
N VAL A 386 -12.67 -28.40 -51.02
CA VAL A 386 -13.75 -28.52 -50.01
C VAL A 386 -14.13 -27.08 -49.64
N SER A 387 -15.41 -26.75 -49.84
CA SER A 387 -15.98 -25.44 -49.55
C SER A 387 -16.06 -25.23 -48.04
N ASP A 388 -15.26 -24.32 -47.49
CA ASP A 388 -15.42 -23.88 -46.10
C ASP A 388 -16.42 -22.72 -46.11
N GLU A 389 -17.66 -23.06 -45.77
CA GLU A 389 -18.83 -22.18 -45.80
C GLU A 389 -18.62 -20.96 -44.91
N SER A 390 -18.77 -19.78 -45.51
CA SER A 390 -18.98 -18.53 -44.80
C SER A 390 -20.23 -18.65 -43.93
N MET A 391 -20.03 -18.82 -42.62
CA MET A 391 -21.11 -18.91 -41.64
C MET A 391 -22.09 -17.75 -41.79
N THR A 392 -23.31 -18.09 -42.21
CA THR A 392 -24.43 -17.15 -42.36
C THR A 392 -24.78 -16.47 -41.03
N SER A 393 -25.41 -15.29 -41.08
CA SER A 393 -25.84 -14.55 -39.89
C SER A 393 -26.68 -15.43 -38.94
N GLN A 394 -27.55 -16.27 -39.50
CA GLN A 394 -28.37 -17.22 -38.73
C GLN A 394 -27.54 -18.30 -38.00
N GLN A 395 -26.46 -18.81 -38.61
CA GLN A 395 -25.58 -19.77 -37.94
C GLN A 395 -24.80 -19.13 -36.78
N ARG A 396 -24.40 -17.86 -36.90
CA ARG A 396 -23.79 -17.11 -35.78
C ARG A 396 -24.77 -16.92 -34.63
N GLU A 397 -26.02 -16.57 -34.94
CA GLU A 397 -27.05 -16.39 -33.92
C GLU A 397 -27.38 -17.71 -33.21
N LYS A 398 -27.41 -18.83 -33.95
CA LYS A 398 -27.58 -20.18 -33.37
C LYS A 398 -26.41 -20.53 -32.44
N LYS A 399 -25.16 -20.30 -32.86
CA LYS A 399 -23.96 -20.53 -32.02
C LYS A 399 -23.99 -19.64 -30.75
N MET A 400 -24.44 -18.39 -30.86
CA MET A 400 -24.57 -17.49 -29.72
C MET A 400 -25.65 -17.95 -28.73
N LYS A 401 -26.81 -18.43 -29.24
CA LYS A 401 -27.87 -19.04 -28.41
C LYS A 401 -27.40 -20.32 -27.71
N ASP A 402 -26.66 -21.18 -28.41
CA ASP A 402 -26.08 -22.39 -27.81
C ASP A 402 -25.02 -22.08 -26.74
N LEU A 403 -24.17 -21.07 -26.97
CA LEU A 403 -23.19 -20.59 -25.98
C LEU A 403 -23.89 -20.08 -24.70
N LEU A 404 -24.93 -19.25 -24.85
CA LEU A 404 -25.74 -18.75 -23.73
C LEU A 404 -26.43 -19.89 -22.97
N LYS A 405 -26.92 -20.90 -23.67
CA LYS A 405 -27.51 -22.10 -23.06
C LYS A 405 -26.48 -22.88 -22.24
N ARG A 406 -25.25 -23.04 -22.75
CA ARG A 406 -24.12 -23.66 -22.02
C ARG A 406 -23.70 -22.87 -20.78
N ILE A 407 -23.60 -21.54 -20.88
CA ILE A 407 -23.28 -20.69 -19.72
C ILE A 407 -24.38 -20.81 -18.64
N LYS A 408 -25.65 -20.87 -19.06
CA LYS A 408 -26.78 -21.05 -18.14
C LYS A 408 -26.78 -22.42 -17.46
N GLU A 409 -26.38 -23.47 -18.19
CA GLU A 409 -26.18 -24.83 -17.63
C GLU A 409 -25.02 -24.86 -16.61
N ILE A 410 -23.88 -24.23 -16.92
CA ILE A 410 -22.71 -24.17 -16.01
C ILE A 410 -23.01 -23.35 -14.74
N LYS A 411 -23.97 -22.42 -14.78
CA LYS A 411 -24.45 -21.68 -13.59
C LYS A 411 -25.49 -22.43 -12.75
N LYS A 412 -26.12 -23.51 -13.25
CA LYS A 412 -27.10 -24.31 -12.49
C LYS A 412 -26.55 -24.96 -11.19
N PRO A 413 -25.28 -25.37 -11.06
CA PRO A 413 -24.76 -25.97 -9.83
C PRO A 413 -24.58 -24.99 -8.67
N PHE A 414 -24.63 -23.68 -8.89
CA PHE A 414 -24.39 -22.67 -7.85
C PHE A 414 -25.66 -22.10 -7.21
N ASN A 415 -26.80 -22.77 -7.36
CA ASN A 415 -28.04 -22.34 -6.71
C ASN A 415 -28.08 -22.78 -5.23
N VAL A 416 -27.41 -22.03 -4.37
CA VAL A 416 -27.36 -22.24 -2.90
C VAL A 416 -28.72 -22.02 -2.21
N LYS A 417 -29.79 -21.68 -2.94
CA LYS A 417 -31.15 -21.57 -2.37
C LYS A 417 -31.83 -22.92 -2.08
N GLY A 418 -31.23 -24.05 -2.50
CA GLY A 418 -31.74 -25.40 -2.18
C GLY A 418 -31.30 -25.96 -0.82
N LEU A 419 -30.22 -25.43 -0.23
CA LEU A 419 -29.62 -26.00 1.00
C LEU A 419 -30.17 -25.42 2.30
N LEU A 420 -31.01 -24.39 2.25
CA LEU A 420 -31.59 -23.74 3.44
C LEU A 420 -33.02 -24.17 3.79
N LYS A 421 -33.67 -25.04 3.00
CA LYS A 421 -35.07 -25.48 3.25
C LYS A 421 -35.24 -26.89 3.80
N ARG A 422 -34.15 -27.58 4.18
CA ARG A 422 -34.22 -28.99 4.61
C ARG A 422 -33.99 -29.25 6.11
N LYS A 423 -33.98 -28.22 6.97
CA LYS A 423 -33.74 -28.35 8.42
C LYS A 423 -34.95 -28.04 9.34
N GLU A 424 -36.16 -27.93 8.80
CA GLU A 424 -37.37 -27.61 9.60
C GLU A 424 -38.50 -28.65 9.56
N LYS A 425 -38.21 -29.90 9.18
CA LYS A 425 -39.18 -31.02 9.27
C LYS A 425 -38.60 -32.23 10.00
N THR A 426 -38.36 -32.06 11.30
CA THR A 426 -38.22 -33.17 12.25
C THR A 426 -38.43 -32.64 13.67
N LYS A 427 -39.70 -32.39 14.02
CA LYS A 427 -40.18 -32.23 15.40
C LYS A 427 -41.70 -32.43 15.43
N THR A 428 -42.09 -33.68 15.32
CA THR A 428 -43.31 -34.28 15.86
C THR A 428 -43.07 -35.77 16.04
#